data_AF-A0A5C1I2I6-F1
#
_entry.id   AF-A0A5C1I2I6-F1
#
_cell.length_a   1.000
_cell.length_b   1.000
_cell.length_c   1.000
_cell.angle_alpha   90.00
_cell.angle_beta   90.00
_cell.angle_gamma   90.00
#
_symmetry.space_group_name_H-M   'P 1'
#
loop_
_entity.id
_entity.type
_entity.pdbx_description
1 polymer ?
#
loop_
_entity_poly.entity_id
_entity_poly.type
_entity_poly.pdbx_seq_one_letter_code
_entity_poly.pdbx_strand_id
1 'polypeptide(L)'
;MKDTVCYTDGKFHRCLYGIIPVALSNQSTDTLKYINMSCLWIDVFKTNAENVKLLRTALMEECWKNNPAVYGVAPGQQNVFYIPVGFLTDTGKGELFMPKVFKIGMSLYRYIEGARLPVDIRWLTLRRETDNVIWSNEIAVR
;
A
#
# COMPACT_ATOMS: atom_id res chain seq x y z
N MET A 1 -13.01 -3.96 13.81
CA MET A 1 -13.19 -2.76 12.96
C MET A 1 -14.11 -1.78 13.67
N LYS A 2 -14.04 -0.49 13.34
CA LYS A 2 -14.94 0.53 13.92
C LYS A 2 -15.78 1.15 12.81
N ASP A 3 -17.10 1.20 12.99
CA ASP A 3 -18.01 1.95 12.11
C ASP A 3 -17.83 3.45 12.34
N THR A 4 -17.70 4.21 11.27
CA THR A 4 -17.43 5.64 11.28
C THR A 4 -17.92 6.29 9.99
N VAL A 5 -17.90 7.63 9.96
CA VAL A 5 -18.05 8.40 8.72
C VAL A 5 -16.66 8.65 8.12
N CYS A 6 -16.50 8.46 6.82
CA CYS A 6 -15.30 8.86 6.07
C CYS A 6 -15.65 9.79 4.90
N TYR A 7 -14.73 10.68 4.53
CA TYR A 7 -14.91 11.62 3.43
C TYR A 7 -14.05 11.19 2.23
N THR A 8 -14.69 10.81 1.13
CA THR A 8 -14.04 10.39 -0.12
C THR A 8 -14.83 10.93 -1.30
N ASP A 9 -14.16 11.22 -2.42
CA ASP A 9 -14.80 11.64 -3.68
C ASP A 9 -15.76 12.85 -3.53
N GLY A 10 -15.46 13.73 -2.56
CA GLY A 10 -16.26 14.92 -2.25
C GLY A 10 -17.54 14.66 -1.43
N LYS A 11 -17.73 13.46 -0.86
CA LYS A 11 -18.94 13.06 -0.14
C LYS A 11 -18.62 12.32 1.16
N PHE A 12 -19.57 12.36 2.10
CA PHE A 12 -19.53 11.56 3.31
C PHE A 12 -20.10 10.17 3.06
N HIS A 13 -19.40 9.17 3.58
CA HIS A 13 -19.70 7.75 3.46
C HIS A 13 -19.69 7.08 4.84
N ARG A 14 -20.50 6.04 5.03
CA ARG A 14 -20.35 5.09 6.15
C ARG A 14 -19.24 4.11 5.84
N CYS A 15 -18.33 3.96 6.79
CA CYS A 15 -17.10 3.23 6.55
C CYS A 15 -16.71 2.38 7.77
N LEU A 16 -16.19 1.19 7.51
CA LEU A 16 -15.51 0.40 8.52
C LEU A 16 -14.01 0.70 8.48
N TYR A 17 -13.43 1.00 9.63
CA TYR A 17 -12.00 1.22 9.79
C TYR A 17 -11.29 -0.01 10.32
N GLY A 18 -10.13 -0.34 9.74
CA GLY A 18 -9.23 -1.38 10.20
C GLY A 18 -7.76 -1.06 9.95
N ILE A 19 -6.89 -1.77 10.69
CA ILE A 19 -5.45 -1.78 10.44
C ILE A 19 -5.10 -3.21 10.02
N ILE A 20 -4.56 -3.36 8.81
CA ILE A 20 -4.24 -4.66 8.21
C ILE A 20 -2.72 -4.84 8.18
N PRO A 21 -2.16 -5.85 8.88
CA PRO A 21 -0.75 -6.16 8.76
C PRO A 21 -0.45 -6.80 7.40
N VAL A 22 0.53 -6.28 6.68
CA VAL A 22 1.03 -6.82 5.40
C VAL A 22 2.52 -7.09 5.55
N ALA A 23 2.95 -8.32 5.26
CA ALA A 23 4.35 -8.72 5.38
C ALA A 23 5.04 -8.80 4.01
N LEU A 24 6.19 -8.14 3.88
CA LEU A 24 7.12 -8.33 2.79
C LEU A 24 8.19 -9.35 3.24
N SER A 25 8.05 -10.59 2.79
CA SER A 25 8.94 -11.70 3.17
C SER A 25 9.98 -11.99 2.10
N ASN A 26 11.20 -12.34 2.51
CA ASN A 26 12.26 -12.82 1.64
C ASN A 26 12.51 -14.32 1.82
N GLN A 27 12.16 -15.10 0.80
CA GLN A 27 12.40 -16.55 0.76
C GLN A 27 13.67 -16.95 0.00
N SER A 28 14.43 -15.97 -0.50
CA SER A 28 15.69 -16.23 -1.20
C SER A 28 16.88 -16.30 -0.23
N THR A 29 18.02 -16.74 -0.75
CA THR A 29 19.28 -16.85 0.00
C THR A 29 20.04 -15.53 0.14
N ASP A 30 19.67 -14.51 -0.64
CA ASP A 30 20.33 -13.20 -0.64
C ASP A 30 19.46 -12.14 0.02
N THR A 31 20.07 -11.06 0.51
CA THR A 31 19.30 -9.92 1.03
C THR A 31 18.62 -9.18 -0.12
N LEU A 32 17.29 -9.09 -0.06
CA LEU A 32 16.53 -8.28 -1.01
C LEU A 32 16.54 -6.82 -0.55
N LYS A 33 16.92 -5.92 -1.46
CA LYS A 33 16.90 -4.47 -1.24
C LYS A 33 15.87 -3.88 -2.18
N TYR A 34 14.96 -3.07 -1.67
CA TYR A 34 13.96 -2.36 -2.44
C TYR A 34 14.09 -0.85 -2.24
N ILE A 35 13.72 -0.06 -3.24
CA ILE A 35 13.72 1.40 -3.16
C ILE A 35 12.33 1.97 -3.43
N ASN A 36 12.02 3.05 -2.73
CA ASN A 36 10.89 3.92 -3.05
C ASN A 36 11.26 5.37 -2.71
N MET A 37 10.84 6.32 -3.55
CA MET A 37 11.04 7.76 -3.32
C MET A 37 9.75 8.50 -2.94
N SER A 38 8.59 7.84 -2.97
CA SER A 38 7.35 8.39 -2.45
C SER A 38 7.30 8.30 -0.92
N CYS A 39 6.76 9.37 -0.39
CA CYS A 39 6.48 9.64 0.99
C CYS A 39 5.04 9.27 1.38
N LEU A 40 4.14 9.25 0.40
CA LEU A 40 2.74 8.98 0.63
C LEU A 40 2.51 7.47 0.55
N TRP A 41 1.98 6.88 1.61
CA TRP A 41 1.59 5.46 1.59
C TRP A 41 0.62 5.13 0.45
N ILE A 42 -0.20 6.08 0.00
CA ILE A 42 -1.12 5.86 -1.13
C ILE A 42 -0.39 5.70 -2.48
N ASP A 43 0.87 6.12 -2.57
CA ASP A 43 1.70 5.92 -3.77
C ASP A 43 2.50 4.62 -3.67
N VAL A 44 2.83 4.20 -2.45
CA VAL A 44 3.57 2.96 -2.17
C VAL A 44 2.63 1.76 -2.17
N PHE A 45 1.44 1.89 -1.62
CA PHE A 45 0.47 0.82 -1.47
C PHE A 45 -0.71 1.04 -2.40
N LYS A 46 -1.28 -0.07 -2.89
CA LYS A 46 -2.48 -0.07 -3.73
C LYS A 46 -3.42 -1.18 -3.27
N THR A 47 -4.71 -1.04 -3.56
CA THR A 47 -5.69 -2.10 -3.38
C THR A 47 -6.18 -2.55 -4.75
N ASN A 48 -6.57 -3.82 -4.89
CA ASN A 48 -7.22 -4.31 -6.10
C ASN A 48 -8.76 -4.21 -6.04
N ALA A 49 -9.30 -3.57 -4.99
CA ALA A 49 -10.72 -3.50 -4.71
C ALA A 49 -11.16 -2.04 -4.54
N GLU A 50 -12.06 -1.58 -5.40
CA GLU A 50 -12.44 -0.16 -5.51
C GLU A 50 -13.06 0.43 -4.24
N ASN A 51 -13.73 -0.40 -3.45
CA ASN A 51 -14.40 0.00 -2.21
C ASN A 51 -13.49 -0.09 -0.97
N VAL A 52 -12.23 -0.50 -1.14
CA VAL A 52 -11.19 -0.47 -0.10
C VAL A 52 -10.31 0.74 -0.36
N LYS A 53 -10.36 1.71 0.55
CA LYS A 53 -9.57 2.95 0.46
C LYS A 53 -8.41 2.89 1.45
N LEU A 54 -7.22 3.23 0.96
CA LEU A 54 -6.07 3.49 1.83
C LEU A 54 -6.26 4.86 2.46
N LEU A 55 -6.16 4.92 3.78
CA LEU A 55 -6.43 6.15 4.51
C LEU A 55 -5.16 6.98 4.64
N ARG A 56 -5.30 8.30 4.44
CA ARG A 56 -4.25 9.25 4.80
C ARG A 56 -4.19 9.32 6.32
N THR A 57 -3.01 9.17 6.89
CA THR A 57 -2.75 9.38 8.32
C THR A 57 -1.84 10.60 8.48
N ALA A 58 -1.89 11.27 9.62
CA ALA A 58 -1.01 12.42 9.89
C ALA A 58 0.48 12.07 9.77
N LEU A 59 0.85 10.80 9.96
CA LEU A 59 2.20 10.26 9.71
C LEU A 59 2.60 10.27 8.21
N MET A 60 1.67 10.57 7.30
CA MET A 60 1.88 10.57 5.84
C MET A 60 2.09 11.97 5.25
N GLU A 61 1.79 13.05 5.98
CA GLU A 61 1.81 14.41 5.42
C GLU A 61 3.18 15.09 5.53
N GLU A 62 4.06 14.63 6.43
CA GLU A 62 5.40 15.20 6.62
C GLU A 62 6.48 14.26 6.12
N CYS A 63 6.73 14.29 4.82
CA CYS A 63 7.95 13.68 4.29
C CYS A 63 8.47 14.49 3.11
N TRP A 64 9.48 15.31 3.42
CA TRP A 64 10.36 15.98 2.47
C TRP A 64 11.58 15.06 2.25
N LYS A 65 11.41 13.91 1.58
CA LYS A 65 12.55 13.03 1.27
C LYS A 65 13.11 13.35 -0.12
N ASN A 66 14.29 13.95 -0.14
CA ASN A 66 15.13 14.03 -1.34
C ASN A 66 16.01 12.77 -1.55
N ASN A 67 15.91 11.77 -0.66
CA ASN A 67 16.72 10.55 -0.70
C ASN A 67 15.82 9.30 -0.71
N PRO A 68 16.04 8.31 -1.59
CA PRO A 68 15.29 7.05 -1.58
C PRO A 68 15.32 6.34 -0.23
N ALA A 69 14.16 5.85 0.20
CA ALA A 69 14.10 4.88 1.28
C ALA A 69 14.50 3.51 0.73
N VAL A 70 15.49 2.87 1.37
CA VAL A 70 15.90 1.50 1.04
C VAL A 70 15.31 0.54 2.07
N TYR A 71 14.45 -0.37 1.62
CA TYR A 71 13.88 -1.45 2.43
C TYR A 71 14.71 -2.72 2.21
N GLY A 72 15.53 -3.07 3.20
CA GLY A 72 16.26 -4.33 3.23
C GLY A 72 15.43 -5.43 3.89
N VAL A 73 15.38 -6.61 3.27
CA VAL A 73 14.80 -7.83 3.84
C VAL A 73 15.85 -8.94 3.75
N ALA A 74 16.43 -9.31 4.90
CA ALA A 74 17.44 -10.36 4.96
C ALA A 74 16.85 -11.75 4.60
N PRO A 75 17.68 -12.75 4.24
CA PRO A 75 17.23 -14.10 3.93
C PRO A 75 16.37 -14.70 5.04
N GLY A 76 15.20 -15.25 4.69
CA GLY A 76 14.26 -15.84 5.64
C GLY A 76 13.55 -14.85 6.57
N GLN A 77 13.78 -13.53 6.41
CA GLN A 77 13.17 -12.50 7.24
C GLN A 77 11.96 -11.85 6.56
N GLN A 78 11.19 -11.08 7.34
CA GLN A 78 10.07 -10.30 6.86
C GLN A 78 10.00 -8.91 7.50
N ASN A 79 9.55 -7.93 6.74
CA ASN A 79 9.16 -6.62 7.25
C ASN A 79 7.63 -6.51 7.26
N VAL A 80 7.05 -6.11 8.40
CA VAL A 80 5.60 -5.99 8.58
C VAL A 80 5.17 -4.53 8.55
N PHE A 81 4.19 -4.21 7.72
CA PHE A 81 3.59 -2.89 7.57
C PHE A 81 2.14 -2.92 8.04
N TYR A 82 1.74 -1.97 8.87
CA TYR A 82 0.39 -1.89 9.43
C TYR A 82 -0.46 -0.90 8.63
N ILE A 83 -1.23 -1.39 7.67
CA ILE A 83 -1.95 -0.60 6.66
C ILE A 83 -3.31 -0.13 7.17
N PRO A 84 -3.52 1.18 7.39
CA PRO A 84 -4.83 1.71 7.73
C PRO A 84 -5.73 1.71 6.49
N VAL A 85 -6.85 1.01 6.59
CA VAL A 85 -7.82 0.84 5.50
C VAL A 85 -9.21 1.26 5.94
N GLY A 86 -9.93 1.89 5.02
CA GLY A 86 -11.35 2.20 5.14
C GLY A 86 -12.15 1.40 4.12
N PHE A 87 -13.19 0.72 4.58
CA PHE A 87 -14.13 0.00 3.71
C PHE A 87 -15.38 0.84 3.54
N LEU A 88 -15.68 1.25 2.31
CA LEU A 88 -16.95 1.93 2.02
C LEU A 88 -18.09 0.91 2.14
N THR A 89 -19.04 1.19 3.03
CA THR A 89 -20.21 0.34 3.29
C THR A 89 -21.46 0.84 2.59
N ASP A 90 -21.52 2.13 2.24
CA ASP A 90 -22.61 2.77 1.52
C ASP A 90 -22.16 3.16 0.10
N THR A 91 -21.97 2.18 -0.75
CA THR A 91 -21.59 2.39 -2.16
C THR A 91 -22.72 3.01 -3.02
N GLY A 92 -23.83 3.45 -2.42
CA GLY A 92 -25.00 3.97 -3.12
C GLY A 92 -25.83 2.91 -3.86
N LYS A 93 -25.43 1.62 -3.81
CA LYS A 93 -26.10 0.50 -4.49
C LYS A 93 -27.10 -0.26 -3.63
N GLY A 94 -27.32 0.15 -2.38
CA GLY A 94 -28.28 -0.50 -1.46
C GLY A 94 -27.88 -1.91 -1.01
N GLU A 95 -26.68 -2.38 -1.34
CA GLU A 95 -26.18 -3.71 -0.96
C GLU A 95 -25.54 -3.68 0.43
N LEU A 96 -25.80 -4.72 1.23
CA LEU A 96 -25.09 -4.95 2.50
C LEU A 96 -23.59 -5.13 2.25
N PHE A 97 -22.76 -4.56 3.12
CA PHE A 97 -21.32 -4.80 3.11
C PHE A 97 -21.05 -6.31 3.30
N MET A 98 -20.63 -6.99 2.23
CA MET A 98 -20.18 -8.38 2.30
C MET A 98 -18.69 -8.45 2.66
N PRO A 99 -18.25 -9.45 3.45
CA PRO A 99 -16.83 -9.73 3.67
C PRO A 99 -16.11 -9.84 2.32
N LYS A 100 -15.29 -8.84 1.99
CA LYS A 100 -14.61 -8.80 0.70
C LYS A 100 -13.24 -9.41 0.84
N VAL A 101 -12.92 -10.26 -0.12
CA VAL A 101 -11.56 -10.70 -0.37
C VAL A 101 -10.88 -9.64 -1.23
N PHE A 102 -9.76 -9.11 -0.75
CA PHE A 102 -8.96 -8.13 -1.49
C PHE A 102 -7.47 -8.39 -1.27
N LYS A 103 -6.63 -7.68 -2.03
CA LYS A 103 -5.17 -7.71 -1.91
C LYS A 103 -4.65 -6.30 -1.71
N ILE A 104 -3.58 -6.19 -0.94
CA ILE A 104 -2.78 -4.98 -0.82
C ILE A 104 -1.49 -5.20 -1.60
N GLY A 105 -1.24 -4.35 -2.59
CA GLY A 105 -0.04 -4.35 -3.40
C GLY A 105 0.96 -3.32 -2.89
N MET A 106 2.24 -3.66 -2.94
CA MET A 106 3.35 -2.76 -2.67
C MET A 106 4.09 -2.44 -3.98
N SER A 107 4.07 -1.18 -4.38
CA SER A 107 4.86 -0.64 -5.49
C SER A 107 6.29 -0.36 -5.00
N LEU A 108 7.20 -1.27 -5.32
CA LEU A 108 8.60 -1.22 -4.92
C LEU A 108 9.49 -1.54 -6.11
N TYR A 109 10.62 -0.84 -6.24
CA TYR A 109 11.63 -1.18 -7.24
C TYR A 109 12.74 -1.99 -6.57
N ARG A 110 13.12 -3.12 -7.17
CA ARG A 110 14.27 -3.89 -6.67
C ARG A 110 15.56 -3.09 -6.90
N TYR A 111 16.35 -2.94 -5.85
CA TYR A 111 17.70 -2.38 -5.93
C TYR A 111 18.66 -3.44 -6.46
N ILE A 112 19.43 -3.09 -7.48
CA ILE A 112 20.49 -3.93 -8.04
C ILE A 112 21.81 -3.21 -7.79
N GLU A 113 22.73 -3.87 -7.10
CA GLU A 113 24.02 -3.29 -6.74
C GLU A 113 24.86 -2.99 -8.00
N GLY A 114 25.51 -1.82 -8.03
CA GLY A 114 26.23 -1.32 -9.21
C GLY A 114 25.34 -0.77 -10.33
N ALA A 115 24.02 -0.98 -10.28
CA ALA A 115 23.09 -0.34 -11.19
C ALA A 115 22.88 1.12 -10.77
N ARG A 116 22.88 2.04 -11.74
CA ARG A 116 22.39 3.39 -11.51
C ARG A 116 20.90 3.30 -11.20
N LEU A 117 20.48 3.96 -10.11
CA LEU A 117 19.07 4.23 -9.91
C LEU A 117 18.51 4.81 -11.21
N PRO A 118 17.31 4.40 -11.68
CA PRO A 118 16.68 5.07 -12.79
C PRO A 118 16.72 6.56 -12.47
N VAL A 119 17.30 7.35 -13.38
CA VAL A 119 17.48 8.81 -13.23
C VAL A 119 16.14 9.48 -12.90
N ASP A 120 15.05 8.75 -13.16
CA ASP A 120 13.70 9.22 -12.98
C ASP A 120 12.73 8.28 -12.22
N ILE A 121 13.12 7.87 -11.01
CA ILE A 121 12.18 7.16 -10.11
C ILE A 121 10.91 7.99 -9.84
N ARG A 122 10.98 9.34 -9.90
CA ARG A 122 9.81 10.21 -9.77
C ARG A 122 8.81 10.00 -10.90
N TRP A 123 9.26 9.98 -12.15
CA TRP A 123 8.39 9.69 -13.28
C TRP A 123 7.89 8.24 -13.30
N LEU A 124 8.67 7.28 -12.77
CA LEU A 124 8.19 5.91 -12.56
C LEU A 124 7.07 5.81 -11.51
N THR A 125 7.10 6.63 -10.46
CA THR A 125 5.97 6.74 -9.50
C THR A 125 4.76 7.50 -10.05
N LEU A 126 4.96 8.47 -10.96
CA LEU A 126 3.88 9.26 -11.57
C LEU A 126 3.14 8.50 -12.67
N ARG A 127 3.83 7.64 -13.42
CA ARG A 127 3.17 6.68 -14.30
C ARG A 127 2.47 5.65 -13.44
N ARG A 128 1.15 5.60 -13.52
CA ARG A 128 0.33 4.53 -12.92
C ARG A 128 0.61 3.14 -13.54
N GLU A 129 1.60 3.02 -14.44
CA GLU A 129 2.03 1.77 -15.06
C GLU A 129 2.47 0.78 -13.96
N THR A 130 1.69 -0.29 -13.88
CA THR A 130 1.52 -1.22 -12.76
C THR A 130 2.61 -2.30 -12.66
N ASP A 131 3.71 -2.18 -13.40
CA ASP A 131 4.54 -3.34 -13.73
C ASP A 131 5.43 -3.82 -12.57
N ASN A 132 5.51 -3.06 -11.46
CA ASN A 132 6.33 -3.39 -10.28
C ASN A 132 5.50 -3.41 -8.99
N VAL A 133 4.37 -4.13 -8.99
CA VAL A 133 3.56 -4.34 -7.77
C VAL A 133 3.77 -5.75 -7.23
N ILE A 134 4.25 -5.83 -5.99
CA ILE A 134 4.26 -7.08 -5.22
C ILE A 134 2.92 -7.18 -4.49
N TRP A 135 2.08 -8.13 -4.90
CA TRP A 135 0.77 -8.33 -4.30
C TRP A 135 0.83 -9.23 -3.07
N SER A 136 0.05 -8.90 -2.04
CA SER A 136 -0.21 -9.78 -0.92
C SER A 136 -1.00 -11.02 -1.34
N ASN A 137 -1.05 -12.00 -0.44
CA ASN A 137 -2.11 -13.01 -0.44
C ASN A 137 -3.49 -12.36 -0.29
N GLU A 138 -4.53 -13.14 -0.50
CA GLU A 138 -5.91 -12.74 -0.27
C GLU A 138 -6.17 -12.40 1.20
N ILE A 139 -6.76 -11.23 1.43
CA ILE A 139 -7.14 -10.71 2.74
C ILE A 139 -8.66 -10.80 2.82
N ALA A 140 -9.16 -11.61 3.75
CA ALA A 140 -10.56 -11.69 4.08
C ALA A 140 -10.82 -10.96 5.40
N VAL A 141 -11.71 -9.97 5.36
CA VAL A 141 -12.06 -9.16 6.52
C VAL A 141 -13.43 -9.61 7.02
N ARG A 142 -13.46 -10.18 8.22
CA ARG A 142 -14.65 -10.67 8.92
C ARG A 142 -15.16 -9.63 9.93
#